data_AF-A0A939UCY2-F1
#
_entry.id   AF-A0A939UCY2-F1
#
_cell.length_a   1.000
_cell.length_b   1.000
_cell.length_c   1.000
_cell.angle_alpha   90.00
_cell.angle_beta   90.00
_cell.angle_gamma   90.00
#
_symmetry.space_group_name_H-M   'P 1'
#
loop_
_entity.id
_entity.type
_entity.pdbx_description
1 polymer ?
#
loop_
_entity_poly.entity_id
_entity_poly.type
_entity_poly.pdbx_seq_one_letter_code
_entity_poly.pdbx_strand_id
1 'polypeptide(L)' 'MTKDDIYYYIQSKKEFEFVFKGKTYVLNYDKDDSGKEFIVFGQLYEGKRFESYGDLMNHAKVENHFFRELLEDL' A
#
# COMPACT_ATOMS: atom_id res chain seq x y z
N MET A 1 -12.56 4.46 -3.72
CA MET A 1 -11.63 4.64 -2.60
C MET A 1 -10.56 5.53 -3.14
N THR A 2 -10.15 6.55 -2.41
CA THR A 2 -9.24 7.59 -2.88
C THR A 2 -7.84 7.45 -2.31
N LYS A 3 -6.88 8.20 -2.85
CA LYS A 3 -5.58 8.43 -2.18
C LYS A 3 -5.73 8.90 -0.72
N ASP A 4 -6.74 9.70 -0.41
CA ASP A 4 -6.99 10.19 0.95
C ASP A 4 -7.51 9.07 1.86
N ASP A 5 -8.29 8.13 1.34
CA ASP A 5 -8.72 6.94 2.08
C ASP A 5 -7.50 6.05 2.42
N ILE A 6 -6.61 5.84 1.46
CA ILE A 6 -5.37 5.07 1.66
C ILE A 6 -4.48 5.76 2.70
N TYR A 7 -4.33 7.09 2.59
CA TYR A 7 -3.60 7.87 3.60
C TYR A 7 -4.23 7.69 4.99
N TYR A 8 -5.55 7.81 5.10
CA TYR A 8 -6.27 7.63 6.36
C TYR A 8 -6.08 6.23 6.95
N TYR A 9 -6.17 5.17 6.14
CA TYR A 9 -5.93 3.80 6.60
C TYR A 9 -4.50 3.63 7.10
N ILE A 10 -3.52 4.15 6.36
CA ILE A 10 -2.10 4.13 6.76
C ILE A 10 -1.90 4.84 8.10
N GLN A 11 -2.42 6.06 8.26
CA GLN A 11 -2.29 6.81 9.52
C GLN A 11 -3.02 6.14 10.69
N SER A 12 -4.15 5.50 10.41
CA SER A 12 -4.97 4.82 11.42
C SER A 12 -4.48 3.40 11.74
N LYS A 13 -3.41 2.92 11.09
CA LYS A 13 -2.94 1.54 11.16
C LYS A 13 -4.05 0.51 10.89
N LYS A 14 -4.95 0.82 9.96
CA LYS A 14 -6.07 -0.07 9.60
C LYS A 14 -5.65 -0.97 8.46
N GLU A 15 -5.73 -2.27 8.72
CA GLU A 15 -5.63 -3.28 7.67
C GLU A 15 -6.83 -3.18 6.74
N PHE A 16 -6.60 -3.35 5.45
CA PHE A 16 -7.63 -3.15 4.47
C PHE A 16 -7.37 -3.98 3.21
N GLU A 17 -8.42 -4.59 2.69
CA GLU A 17 -8.40 -5.41 1.48
C GLU A 17 -9.41 -4.90 0.46
N PHE A 18 -9.04 -4.88 -0.81
CA PHE A 18 -9.93 -4.50 -1.89
C PHE A 18 -9.60 -5.17 -3.22
N VAL A 19 -10.55 -5.13 -4.14
CA VAL A 19 -10.38 -5.70 -5.48
C VAL A 19 -10.23 -4.59 -6.52
N PHE A 20 -9.19 -4.68 -7.34
CA PHE A 20 -8.95 -3.79 -8.48
C PHE A 20 -8.57 -4.61 -9.71
N LYS A 21 -9.27 -4.38 -10.84
CA LYS A 21 -9.09 -5.12 -12.11
C LYS A 21 -9.08 -6.66 -11.92
N GLY A 22 -9.95 -7.17 -11.05
CA GLY A 22 -10.08 -8.62 -10.78
C GLY A 22 -8.98 -9.23 -9.90
N LYS A 23 -8.10 -8.40 -9.33
CA LYS A 23 -7.04 -8.82 -8.41
C LYS A 23 -7.29 -8.23 -7.02
N THR A 24 -7.02 -9.02 -5.99
CA THR A 24 -7.12 -8.58 -4.60
C THR A 24 -5.84 -7.88 -4.18
N TYR A 25 -5.97 -6.73 -3.53
CA TYR A 25 -4.89 -5.93 -2.96
C TYR A 25 -5.09 -5.80 -1.46
N VAL A 26 -3.97 -5.80 -0.75
CA VAL A 26 -3.95 -5.70 0.71
C VAL A 26 -3.06 -4.55 1.12
N LEU A 27 -3.52 -3.83 2.15
CA LEU A 27 -2.77 -2.89 2.95
C LEU A 27 -2.70 -3.46 4.37
N ASN A 28 -1.53 -3.93 4.79
CA ASN A 28 -1.29 -4.48 6.12
C ASN A 28 -0.07 -3.82 6.76
N TYR A 29 0.30 -4.28 7.95
CA TYR A 29 1.48 -3.82 8.67
C TYR A 29 2.31 -5.00 9.12
N ASP A 30 3.62 -4.79 9.09
CA ASP A 30 4.59 -5.80 9.48
C ASP A 30 5.65 -5.17 10.37
N LYS A 31 6.36 -6.00 11.13
CA LYS A 31 7.47 -5.59 11.98
C LYS A 31 8.67 -6.46 11.67
N ASP A 32 9.84 -5.85 11.54
CA ASP A 32 11.07 -6.62 11.53
C ASP A 32 11.47 -7.09 12.94
N ASP A 33 12.53 -7.88 13.02
CA ASP A 33 13.09 -8.40 14.27
C ASP A 33 13.58 -7.29 15.22
N SER A 34 13.78 -6.07 14.70
CA SER A 34 14.17 -4.88 15.47
C SER A 34 12.96 -4.12 16.04
N GLY A 35 11.74 -4.53 15.67
CA GLY A 35 10.50 -3.85 16.00
C GLY A 35 10.18 -2.66 15.09
N LYS A 36 10.93 -2.44 14.00
CA LYS A 36 10.63 -1.39 13.00
C LYS A 36 9.37 -1.78 12.24
N GLU A 37 8.39 -0.90 12.23
CA GLU A 37 7.12 -1.08 11.52
C GLU A 37 7.25 -0.72 10.04
N PHE A 38 6.60 -1.53 9.20
CA PHE A 38 6.51 -1.32 7.76
C PHE A 38 5.05 -1.40 7.32
N ILE A 39 4.71 -0.59 6.32
CA ILE A 39 3.47 -0.73 5.57
C ILE A 39 3.69 -1.84 4.54
N VAL A 40 2.82 -2.84 4.52
CA VAL A 40 2.83 -3.87 3.47
C VAL A 40 1.71 -3.57 2.51
N PHE A 41 2.05 -3.31 1.25
CA PHE A 41 1.06 -3.02 0.23
C PHE A 41 1.35 -3.73 -1.10
N GLY A 42 0.32 -4.29 -1.71
CA GLY A 42 0.43 -4.95 -3.02
C GLY A 42 -0.68 -5.96 -3.26
N GLN A 43 -0.55 -6.73 -4.32
CA GLN A 43 -1.48 -7.83 -4.61
C GLN A 43 -1.40 -8.84 -3.45
N LEU A 44 -2.52 -9.51 -3.15
CA LEU A 44 -2.58 -10.55 -2.13
C LEU A 44 -1.45 -11.57 -2.35
N TYR A 45 -0.69 -11.86 -1.30
CA TYR A 45 0.53 -12.68 -1.28
C TYR A 45 1.78 -12.11 -1.99
N GLU A 46 1.70 -10.93 -2.59
CA GLU A 46 2.81 -10.24 -3.28
C GLU A 46 3.06 -8.83 -2.72
N GLY A 47 2.67 -8.60 -1.46
CA GLY A 47 2.84 -7.32 -0.78
C GLY A 47 4.30 -6.92 -0.63
N LYS A 48 4.63 -5.66 -0.89
CA LYS A 48 5.94 -5.07 -0.64
C LYS A 48 5.92 -4.24 0.64
N ARG A 49 7.04 -4.24 1.38
CA ARG A 49 7.24 -3.40 2.56
C ARG A 49 7.66 -1.99 2.15
N PHE A 50 7.09 -1.00 2.81
CA PHE A 50 7.38 0.43 2.65
C PHE A 50 7.58 1.08 4.01
N GLU A 51 8.53 1.99 4.11
CA GLU A 51 8.86 2.63 5.39
C GLU A 51 7.87 3.73 5.77
N SER A 52 7.16 4.30 4.78
CA SER A 52 6.19 5.36 5.00
C SER A 52 5.21 5.48 3.84
N TYR A 53 4.15 6.27 4.02
CA TYR A 53 3.29 6.66 2.91
C TYR A 53 4.07 7.36 1.78
N GLY A 54 5.05 8.21 2.13
CA GLY A 54 5.89 8.89 1.15
C GLY A 54 6.71 7.91 0.31
N ASP A 55 7.26 6.87 0.94
CA ASP A 55 8.00 5.80 0.26
C ASP A 55 7.10 5.01 -0.72
N LEU A 56 5.90 4.63 -0.27
CA LEU A 56 4.88 3.99 -1.11
C LEU A 56 4.51 4.87 -2.32
N MET A 57 4.27 6.18 -2.10
CA MET A 57 3.93 7.11 -3.17
C MET A 57 5.08 7.37 -4.14
N ASN A 58 6.33 7.39 -3.65
CA ASN A 58 7.50 7.52 -4.49
C ASN A 58 7.68 6.27 -5.36
N HIS A 59 7.51 5.08 -4.80
CA HIS A 59 7.57 3.83 -5.54
C HIS A 59 6.51 3.77 -6.64
N ALA A 60 5.31 4.25 -6.36
CA ALA A 60 4.24 4.39 -7.35
C ALA A 60 4.58 5.35 -8.50
N LYS A 61 5.33 6.42 -8.23
CA LYS A 61 5.71 7.41 -9.25
C LYS A 61 6.87 6.96 -10.14
N VAL A 62 7.85 6.24 -9.58
CA VAL A 62 9.13 5.97 -10.24
C VAL A 62 9.14 4.64 -10.98
N GLU A 63 8.61 3.57 -10.38
CA GLU A 63 8.96 2.21 -10.85
C GLU A 63 7.78 1.36 -11.32
N ASN A 64 6.52 1.78 -11.08
CA ASN A 64 5.42 0.84 -11.25
C ASN A 64 4.14 1.48 -11.82
N HIS A 65 3.96 1.34 -13.14
CA HIS A 65 2.75 1.74 -13.86
C HIS A 65 1.48 1.22 -13.19
N PHE A 66 1.54 0.01 -12.62
CA PHE A 66 0.42 -0.60 -11.93
C PHE A 66 0.02 0.18 -10.66
N PHE A 67 0.98 0.57 -9.82
CA PHE A 67 0.69 1.36 -8.61
C PHE A 67 0.20 2.75 -8.97
N ARG A 68 0.74 3.32 -10.05
CA ARG A 68 0.29 4.61 -10.55
C ARG A 68 -1.18 4.53 -11.01
N GLU A 69 -1.53 3.55 -11.84
CA GLU A 69 -2.93 3.32 -12.23
C GLU A 69 -3.82 3.08 -11.01
N LEU A 70 -3.38 2.22 -10.09
CA LEU A 70 -4.12 1.94 -8.87
C LEU A 70 -4.38 3.21 -8.08
N LEU A 71 -3.39 4.07 -7.89
CA LEU A 71 -3.55 5.28 -7.09
C LEU A 71 -4.18 6.43 -7.88
N GLU A 72 -4.11 6.46 -9.21
CA GLU A 72 -4.77 7.49 -10.04
C GLU A 72 -6.24 7.17 -10.32
N ASP A 73 -6.61 5.89 -10.44
CA ASP A 73 -8.00 5.42 -10.62
C ASP A 73 -8.78 5.33 -9.30
N LEU A 74 -8.06 5.33 -8.16
CA LEU A 74 -8.62 5.38 -6.80
C LEU A 74 -8.72 6.83 -6.30
#